data_AF-S2JR84-F1
#
_entry.id   AF-S2JR84-F1
#
_cell.length_a   1.000
_cell.length_b   1.000
_cell.length_c   1.000
_cell.angle_alpha   90.00
_cell.angle_beta   90.00
_cell.angle_gamma   90.00
#
_symmetry.space_group_name_H-M   'P 1'
#
loop_
_entity.id
_entity.type
_entity.pdbx_description
1 polymer ?
#
loop_
_entity_poly.entity_id
_entity_poly.type
_entity_poly.pdbx_seq_one_letter_code
_entity_poly.pdbx_strand_id
1 'polypeptide(L)'
;MGKAVAVDEEHVKDDMDGLYSRSPELRFSHKLAERKRRKEMKDLFEELKNVLPVDKTLKTSKWAILTKAVEYVSLLRDRDQSMEQELISLKQQLESLKK
;
A
#
# COMPACT_ATOMS: atom_id res chain seq x y z
N MET A 1 41.88 26.45 22.45
CA MET A 1 41.59 25.63 21.25
C MET A 1 41.34 24.21 21.74
N GLY A 2 40.11 23.68 21.80
CA GLY A 2 39.25 23.30 20.66
C GLY A 2 39.61 21.85 20.26
N LYS A 3 38.76 20.83 20.23
CA LYS A 3 37.30 20.73 20.06
C LYS A 3 36.76 19.53 20.87
N ALA A 4 35.60 19.72 21.50
CA ALA A 4 34.73 18.62 21.89
C ALA A 4 34.09 18.06 20.61
N VAL A 5 34.21 16.74 20.40
CA VAL A 5 33.49 16.04 19.33
C VAL A 5 32.12 15.69 19.91
N ALA A 6 31.09 16.39 19.45
CA ALA A 6 29.70 16.00 19.68
C ALA A 6 29.48 14.68 18.92
N VAL A 7 29.15 13.62 19.66
CA VAL A 7 28.73 12.35 19.08
C VAL A 7 27.23 12.50 18.79
N ASP A 8 26.88 12.42 17.51
CA ASP A 8 25.51 12.54 17.00
C ASP A 8 24.57 11.50 17.64
N GLU A 9 23.57 11.97 18.38
CA GLU A 9 22.58 11.16 19.12
C GLU A 9 21.48 10.53 18.24
N GLU A 10 21.52 10.69 16.91
CA GLU A 10 20.40 10.28 16.04
C GLU A 10 20.42 8.83 15.51
N HIS A 11 21.50 8.06 15.70
CA HIS A 11 21.61 6.70 15.14
C HIS A 11 21.30 5.55 16.11
N VAL A 12 20.79 5.81 17.32
CA VAL A 12 20.63 4.76 18.36
C VAL A 12 19.21 4.15 18.41
N LYS A 13 18.29 4.54 17.52
CA LYS A 13 16.90 4.04 17.57
C LYS A 13 16.69 2.65 16.94
N ASP A 14 17.48 2.27 15.94
CA ASP A 14 17.28 0.99 15.24
C ASP A 14 17.98 -0.20 15.93
N ASP A 15 19.07 0.05 16.66
CA ASP A 15 19.76 -1.00 17.45
C ASP A 15 19.04 -1.33 18.78
N MET A 16 18.08 -0.50 19.20
CA MET A 16 17.33 -0.69 20.44
C MET A 16 16.23 -1.76 20.33
N ASP A 17 15.75 -2.09 19.14
CA ASP A 17 14.75 -3.17 18.96
C ASP A 17 15.34 -4.56 19.27
N GLY A 18 16.66 -4.72 19.11
CA GLY A 18 17.40 -5.90 19.55
C GLY A 18 17.56 -6.01 21.07
N LEU A 19 17.63 -4.87 21.78
CA LEU A 19 18.09 -4.81 23.17
C LEU A 19 16.96 -4.97 24.22
N TYR A 20 15.69 -4.76 23.84
CA TYR A 20 14.53 -4.98 24.72
C TYR A 20 14.01 -6.44 24.76
N SER A 21 14.58 -7.35 23.96
CA SER A 21 14.18 -8.76 23.90
C SER A 21 14.80 -9.64 25.01
N ARG A 22 14.84 -9.14 26.25
CA ARG A 22 15.56 -9.79 27.36
C ARG A 22 14.78 -10.91 28.07
N SER A 23 13.47 -11.09 27.83
CA SER A 23 12.71 -12.23 28.41
C SER A 23 12.15 -13.21 27.36
N PRO A 24 12.09 -14.52 27.69
CA PRO A 24 11.47 -15.54 26.84
C PRO A 24 10.02 -15.23 26.44
N GLU A 25 9.24 -14.66 27.36
CA GLU A 25 7.83 -14.32 27.19
C GLU A 25 7.63 -13.17 26.19
N LEU A 26 8.48 -12.13 26.27
CA LEU A 26 8.48 -11.01 25.32
C LEU A 26 8.80 -11.48 23.90
N ARG A 27 9.76 -12.41 23.76
CA ARG A 27 10.12 -13.01 22.46
C ARG A 27 8.95 -13.81 21.87
N PHE A 28 8.24 -14.55 22.70
CA PHE A 28 7.07 -15.33 22.26
C PHE A 28 5.91 -14.43 21.83
N SER A 29 5.58 -13.41 22.63
CA SER A 29 4.56 -12.42 22.30
C SER A 29 4.87 -11.69 21.00
N HIS A 30 6.12 -11.22 20.85
CA HIS A 30 6.59 -10.58 19.61
C HIS A 30 6.46 -11.50 18.39
N LYS A 31 6.88 -12.78 18.52
CA LYS A 31 6.76 -13.77 17.45
C LYS A 31 5.30 -14.03 17.05
N LEU A 32 4.38 -14.03 18.01
CA LEU A 32 2.95 -14.20 17.76
C LEU A 32 2.36 -12.98 17.04
N ALA A 33 2.69 -11.78 17.51
CA ALA A 33 2.29 -10.52 16.89
C ALA A 33 2.78 -10.41 15.43
N GLU A 34 4.05 -10.72 15.18
CA GLU A 34 4.64 -10.74 13.84
C GLU A 34 3.94 -11.75 12.92
N ARG A 35 3.60 -12.94 13.43
CA ARG A 35 2.88 -13.96 12.66
C ARG A 35 1.48 -13.46 12.29
N LYS A 36 0.78 -12.80 13.22
CA LYS A 36 -0.52 -12.18 12.95
C LYS A 36 -0.40 -11.10 11.87
N ARG A 37 0.55 -10.16 12.00
CA ARG A 37 0.79 -9.12 10.98
C ARG A 37 1.08 -9.71 9.60
N ARG A 38 1.92 -10.76 9.52
CA ARG A 38 2.22 -11.43 8.24
C ARG A 38 1.02 -12.17 7.64
N LYS A 39 0.14 -12.75 8.47
CA LYS A 39 -1.11 -13.35 8.01
C LYS A 39 -2.04 -12.30 7.42
N GLU A 40 -2.29 -11.21 8.16
CA GLU A 40 -3.11 -10.09 7.69
C GLU A 40 -2.55 -9.49 6.39
N MET A 41 -1.23 -9.29 6.32
CA MET A 41 -0.56 -8.82 5.10
C MET A 41 -0.78 -9.78 3.92
N LYS A 42 -0.71 -11.10 4.15
CA LYS A 42 -0.98 -12.09 3.09
C LYS A 42 -2.43 -11.98 2.61
N ASP A 43 -3.37 -11.89 3.54
CA ASP A 43 -4.81 -11.84 3.22
C ASP A 43 -5.14 -10.57 2.40
N LEU A 44 -4.56 -9.42 2.76
CA LEU A 44 -4.66 -8.18 1.98
C LEU A 44 -4.10 -8.30 0.56
N PHE A 45 -2.97 -8.99 0.38
CA PHE A 45 -2.39 -9.21 -0.95
C PHE A 45 -3.25 -10.11 -1.82
N GLU A 46 -3.89 -11.12 -1.24
CA GLU A 46 -4.82 -12.00 -1.98
C GLU A 46 -6.11 -11.24 -2.35
N GLU A 47 -6.65 -10.42 -1.45
CA GLU A 47 -7.80 -9.56 -1.75
C GLU A 47 -7.48 -8.57 -2.88
N LEU A 48 -6.32 -7.90 -2.81
CA LEU A 48 -5.86 -7.03 -3.88
C LEU A 48 -5.73 -7.78 -5.21
N LYS A 49 -5.11 -8.97 -5.21
CA LYS A 49 -5.01 -9.79 -6.42
C LYS A 49 -6.39 -10.13 -7.01
N ASN A 50 -7.39 -10.38 -6.17
CA ASN A 50 -8.73 -10.77 -6.61
C ASN A 50 -9.50 -9.66 -7.34
N VAL A 51 -9.26 -8.39 -6.96
CA VAL A 51 -9.89 -7.21 -7.58
C VAL A 51 -9.15 -6.68 -8.79
N LEU A 52 -7.85 -6.99 -8.92
CA LEU A 52 -7.09 -6.56 -10.09
C LEU A 52 -7.44 -7.38 -11.34
N PRO A 53 -7.37 -6.76 -12.54
CA PRO A 53 -7.56 -7.46 -13.82
C PRO A 53 -6.30 -8.26 -14.18
N VAL A 54 -5.98 -9.29 -13.38
CA VAL A 54 -4.84 -10.18 -13.56
C VAL A 54 -5.29 -11.63 -13.70
N ASP A 55 -4.50 -12.43 -14.40
CA ASP A 55 -4.77 -13.87 -14.53
C ASP A 55 -4.64 -14.56 -13.16
N LYS A 56 -5.77 -15.06 -12.66
CA LYS A 56 -5.90 -15.67 -11.32
C LYS A 56 -5.30 -17.08 -11.26
N THR A 57 -5.07 -17.72 -12.40
CA THR A 57 -4.49 -19.08 -12.48
C THR A 57 -2.98 -19.07 -12.26
N LEU A 58 -2.33 -17.92 -12.45
CA LEU A 58 -0.88 -17.78 -12.33
C LEU A 58 -0.46 -17.33 -10.93
N LYS A 59 0.71 -17.81 -10.51
CA LYS A 59 1.40 -17.31 -9.32
C LYS A 59 2.00 -15.93 -9.64
N THR A 60 1.23 -14.89 -9.39
CA THR A 60 1.68 -13.49 -9.52
C THR A 60 2.55 -13.09 -8.33
N SER A 61 3.70 -12.46 -8.57
CA SER A 61 4.59 -11.99 -7.51
C SER A 61 4.02 -10.75 -6.80
N LYS A 62 4.45 -10.47 -5.56
CA LYS A 62 4.04 -9.26 -4.82
C LYS A 62 4.35 -7.98 -5.59
N TRP A 63 5.54 -7.92 -6.19
CA TRP A 63 5.93 -6.78 -7.02
C TRP A 63 4.96 -6.59 -8.18
N ALA A 64 4.63 -7.67 -8.91
CA ALA A 64 3.69 -7.59 -10.03
C ALA A 64 2.27 -7.19 -9.59
N ILE A 65 1.80 -7.66 -8.42
CA ILE A 65 0.52 -7.23 -7.83
C ILE A 65 0.54 -5.72 -7.57
N LEU A 66 1.60 -5.19 -6.94
CA LEU A 66 1.72 -3.76 -6.65
C LEU A 66 1.80 -2.91 -7.92
N THR A 67 2.61 -3.32 -8.89
CA THR A 67 2.72 -2.64 -10.19
C THR A 67 1.36 -2.58 -10.89
N LYS A 68 0.65 -3.71 -10.95
CA LYS A 68 -0.68 -3.78 -11.56
C LYS A 68 -1.72 -2.97 -10.80
N ALA A 69 -1.62 -2.87 -9.47
CA ALA A 69 -2.49 -2.01 -8.69
C ALA A 69 -2.31 -0.54 -9.02
N VAL A 70 -1.07 -0.06 -9.14
CA VAL A 70 -0.77 1.32 -9.52
C VAL A 70 -1.31 1.61 -10.93
N GLU A 71 -1.05 0.72 -11.89
CA GLU A 71 -1.57 0.84 -13.26
C GLU A 71 -3.11 0.89 -13.28
N TYR A 72 -3.76 0.01 -12.52
CA TYR A 72 -5.21 -0.08 -12.52
C TYR A 72 -5.87 1.12 -11.86
N VAL A 73 -5.30 1.68 -10.79
CA VAL A 73 -5.80 2.92 -10.17
C VAL A 73 -5.69 4.10 -11.15
N SER A 74 -4.59 4.21 -11.89
CA SER A 74 -4.45 5.25 -12.93
C SER A 74 -5.51 5.08 -14.03
N LEU A 75 -5.71 3.85 -14.52
CA LEU A 75 -6.75 3.56 -15.51
C LEU A 75 -8.16 3.94 -15.03
N LEU A 76 -8.48 3.61 -13.77
CA LEU A 76 -9.79 3.94 -13.20
C LEU A 76 -10.00 5.46 -13.12
N ARG A 77 -8.97 6.22 -12.74
CA ARG A 77 -9.04 7.70 -12.71
C ARG A 77 -9.30 8.28 -14.09
N ASP A 78 -8.59 7.81 -15.12
CA ASP A 78 -8.77 8.30 -16.49
C ASP A 78 -10.17 7.98 -17.02
N ARG A 79 -10.66 6.76 -16.72
CA ARG A 79 -12.02 6.34 -17.09
C ARG A 79 -13.08 7.18 -16.41
N ASP A 80 -12.94 7.44 -15.11
CA ASP A 80 -13.91 8.24 -14.36
C ASP A 80 -13.94 9.68 -14.89
N GLN A 81 -12.78 10.28 -15.20
CA GLN A 81 -12.71 11.61 -15.84
C GLN A 81 -13.39 11.63 -17.21
N SER A 82 -13.16 10.62 -18.05
CA SER A 82 -13.81 10.52 -19.35
C SER A 82 -15.34 10.39 -19.22
N MET A 83 -15.81 9.61 -18.25
CA MET A 83 -17.24 9.44 -17.98
C MET A 83 -17.88 10.75 -17.47
N GLU A 84 -17.18 11.50 -16.62
CA GLU A 84 -17.64 12.82 -16.16
C GLU A 84 -17.78 13.81 -17.33
N GLN A 85 -16.80 13.84 -18.24
CA GLN A 85 -16.86 14.68 -19.44
C GLN A 85 -18.02 14.28 -20.37
N GLU A 86 -18.24 12.99 -20.57
CA GLU A 86 -19.34 12.48 -21.39
C GLU A 86 -20.70 12.85 -20.76
N LEU A 87 -20.83 12.71 -19.44
CA LEU A 87 -22.03 13.09 -18.70
C LEU A 87 -22.33 14.59 -18.85
N ILE A 88 -21.31 15.46 -18.76
CA ILE A 88 -21.46 16.90 -19.00
C ILE A 88 -21.94 17.17 -20.43
N SER A 89 -21.32 16.54 -21.44
CA SER A 89 -21.70 16.70 -22.85
C SER A 89 -23.14 16.27 -23.09
N LEU A 90 -23.55 15.11 -22.56
CA LEU A 90 -24.91 14.60 -22.69
C LEU A 90 -25.94 15.51 -22.01
N LYS A 91 -25.61 16.06 -20.83
CA LYS A 91 -26.48 17.05 -20.17
C LYS A 91 -26.67 18.30 -21.02
N GLN A 92 -25.60 18.83 -21.61
CA GLN A 92 -25.67 20.00 -22.50
C GLN A 92 -26.50 19.71 -23.77
N GLN A 93 -26.37 18.51 -24.36
CA GLN A 93 -27.19 18.09 -25.50
C GLN A 93 -28.67 17.96 -25.13
N LEU A 94 -29.00 17.44 -23.94
CA LEU A 94 -30.38 17.38 -23.47
C LEU A 94 -30.96 18.77 -23.21
N GLU A 95 -30.17 19.72 -22.72
CA GLU A 95 -30.61 21.11 -22.54
C GLU A 95 -30.85 21.81 -23.87
N SER A 96 -30.02 21.57 -24.89
CA SER A 96 -30.21 22.18 -26.21
C SER A 96 -31.45 21.65 -26.93
N LEU A 97 -31.80 20.37 -26.76
CA LEU A 97 -33.00 19.76 -27.33
C LEU A 97 -34.30 20.16 -26.64
N LYS A 98 -34.23 20.72 -25.42
CA LYS A 98 -35.39 21.22 -24.66
C LYS A 98 -35.77 22.67 -24.99
N LYS A 99 -34.95 23.37 -25.78
CA LYS A 99 -35.23 24.72 -26.28
C LYS A 99 -35.90 24.63 -27.65
#